data_AF-Q7PC90-F1
#
_entry.id   AF-Q7PC90-F1
#
_cell.length_a   1.000
_cell.length_b   1.000
_cell.length_c   1.000
_cell.angle_alpha   90.00
_cell.angle_beta   90.00
_cell.angle_gamma   90.00
#
_symmetry.space_group_name_H-M   'P 1'
#
loop_
_entity.id
_entity.type
_entity.pdbx_description
1 polymer ?
#
loop_
_entity_poly.entity_id
_entity_poly.type
_entity_poly.pdbx_seq_one_letter_code
_entity_poly.pdbx_strand_id
1 'polypeptide(L)'
;MHTSGYSDDMLEKEAQRLYANRFGKPFALVHWWKILKDEPKWCAQFESEKDKSEMDAVPEQQSRPIGREAAKSERNGKRKKENVMEGIVLLGDNVQKIIKVHEDRRVDREKATEAQIQISNATLLAAKEQKEAKMFDVYNTLLSKDTSNMSEDQMASHQRAIRKLEEKLFAD
;
A
#
# COMPACT_ATOMS: atom_id res chain seq x y z
N MET A 1 -52.16 25.19 -28.86
CA MET A 1 -53.47 24.65 -29.30
C MET A 1 -53.21 23.85 -30.56
N HIS A 2 -53.33 22.53 -30.51
CA HIS A 2 -53.14 21.68 -31.69
C HIS A 2 -54.52 21.45 -32.32
N THR A 3 -54.69 21.89 -33.55
CA THR A 3 -55.91 21.73 -34.34
C THR A 3 -56.04 20.27 -34.78
N SER A 4 -57.24 19.71 -34.71
CA SER A 4 -57.53 18.33 -35.13
C SER A 4 -57.03 18.07 -36.55
N GLY A 5 -56.09 17.12 -36.71
CA GLY A 5 -55.50 16.76 -38.00
C GLY A 5 -53.99 16.51 -38.00
N TYR A 6 -53.28 16.78 -36.88
CA TYR A 6 -51.86 16.43 -36.76
C TYR A 6 -51.68 14.93 -36.59
N SER A 7 -50.84 14.31 -37.42
CA SER A 7 -50.41 12.92 -37.22
C SER A 7 -49.41 12.83 -36.07
N ASP A 8 -49.29 11.65 -35.46
CA ASP A 8 -48.35 11.37 -34.36
C ASP A 8 -46.90 11.76 -34.74
N ASP A 9 -46.52 11.53 -36.00
CA ASP A 9 -45.20 11.92 -36.52
C ASP A 9 -44.98 13.44 -36.57
N MET A 10 -46.02 14.23 -36.79
CA MET A 10 -45.91 15.70 -36.77
C MET A 10 -45.76 16.20 -35.33
N LEU A 11 -46.49 15.60 -34.39
CA LEU A 11 -46.37 15.90 -32.96
C LEU A 11 -44.98 15.53 -32.43
N GLU A 12 -44.43 14.37 -32.83
CA GLU A 12 -43.09 13.96 -32.45
C GLU A 12 -42.03 14.96 -32.95
N LYS A 13 -42.14 15.39 -34.21
CA LYS A 13 -41.22 16.38 -34.80
C LYS A 13 -41.28 17.72 -34.08
N GLU A 14 -42.49 18.18 -33.75
CA GLU A 14 -42.67 19.43 -33.00
C GLU A 14 -42.07 19.33 -31.59
N ALA A 15 -42.30 18.23 -30.89
CA ALA A 15 -41.75 17.97 -29.56
C ALA A 15 -40.21 17.92 -29.57
N GLN A 16 -39.61 17.24 -30.56
CA GLN A 16 -38.16 17.20 -30.72
C GLN A 16 -37.57 18.58 -31.00
N ARG A 17 -38.24 19.39 -31.84
CA ARG A 17 -37.83 20.77 -32.13
C ARG A 17 -37.89 21.66 -30.88
N LEU A 18 -38.95 21.53 -30.08
CA LEU A 18 -39.11 22.28 -28.84
C LEU A 18 -38.04 21.89 -27.81
N TYR A 19 -37.71 20.60 -27.71
CA TYR A 19 -36.64 20.10 -26.85
C TYR A 19 -35.27 20.64 -27.29
N ALA A 20 -34.94 20.53 -28.58
CA ALA A 20 -33.67 21.02 -29.12
C ALA A 20 -33.52 22.54 -28.92
N ASN A 21 -34.59 23.31 -29.10
CA ASN A 21 -34.59 24.75 -28.84
C ASN A 21 -34.36 25.08 -27.36
N ARG A 22 -34.93 24.29 -26.44
CA ARG A 22 -34.82 24.53 -25.00
C ARG A 22 -33.49 24.10 -24.40
N PHE A 23 -32.92 23.00 -24.89
CA PHE A 23 -31.74 22.36 -24.27
C PHE A 23 -30.49 22.40 -25.14
N GLY A 24 -30.56 22.93 -26.36
CA GLY A 24 -29.44 23.08 -27.29
C GLY A 24 -28.89 21.76 -27.85
N LYS A 25 -29.56 20.63 -27.59
CA LYS A 25 -29.14 19.29 -28.03
C LYS A 25 -30.35 18.43 -28.39
N PRO A 26 -30.21 17.49 -29.34
CA PRO A 26 -31.28 16.54 -29.67
C PRO A 26 -31.56 15.61 -28.49
N PHE A 27 -32.79 15.11 -28.42
CA PHE A 27 -33.15 14.10 -27.42
C PHE A 27 -32.41 12.79 -27.72
N ALA A 28 -31.58 12.32 -26.79
CA ALA A 28 -30.69 11.18 -27.03
C ALA A 28 -31.42 9.82 -26.99
N LEU A 29 -32.59 9.75 -26.35
CA LEU A 29 -33.30 8.49 -26.08
C LEU A 29 -34.55 8.30 -26.95
N VAL A 30 -34.60 8.92 -28.14
CA VAL A 30 -35.74 8.80 -29.08
C VAL A 30 -36.05 7.33 -29.38
N HIS A 31 -35.03 6.51 -29.63
CA HIS A 31 -35.21 5.10 -29.96
C HIS A 31 -35.90 4.31 -28.83
N TRP A 32 -35.46 4.52 -27.59
CA TRP A 32 -36.06 3.89 -26.42
C TRP A 32 -37.48 4.39 -26.16
N TRP A 33 -37.73 5.68 -26.36
CA TRP A 33 -39.08 6.24 -26.28
C TRP A 33 -40.03 5.56 -27.27
N LYS A 34 -39.62 5.37 -28.54
CA LYS A 34 -40.44 4.70 -29.56
C LYS A 34 -40.76 3.24 -29.21
N ILE A 35 -39.85 2.55 -28.53
CA ILE A 35 -40.08 1.16 -28.10
C ILE A 35 -41.02 1.11 -26.88
N LEU A 36 -40.86 2.06 -25.95
CA LEU A 36 -41.56 2.01 -24.66
C LEU A 36 -42.90 2.75 -24.65
N LYS A 37 -43.21 3.59 -25.66
CA LYS A 37 -44.45 4.40 -25.66
C LYS A 37 -45.73 3.54 -25.73
N ASP A 38 -45.64 2.36 -26.35
CA ASP A 38 -46.77 1.45 -26.55
C ASP A 38 -46.83 0.33 -25.48
N GLU A 39 -45.92 0.35 -24.50
CA GLU A 39 -45.89 -0.62 -23.42
C GLU A 39 -47.03 -0.35 -22.40
N PRO A 40 -47.84 -1.36 -22.02
CA PRO A 40 -49.06 -1.17 -21.20
C PRO A 40 -48.83 -0.45 -19.88
N LYS A 41 -47.63 -0.62 -19.30
CA LYS A 41 -47.19 0.04 -18.07
C LYS A 41 -47.20 1.57 -18.18
N TRP A 42 -47.02 2.11 -19.38
CA TRP A 42 -46.94 3.54 -19.66
C TRP A 42 -48.23 4.08 -20.32
N CYS A 43 -49.03 3.23 -20.97
CA CYS A 43 -50.34 3.61 -21.51
C CYS A 43 -51.40 3.85 -20.41
N ALA A 44 -51.37 3.06 -19.33
CA ALA A 44 -52.38 3.11 -18.26
C ALA A 44 -52.49 4.48 -17.55
N GLN A 45 -51.45 5.32 -17.60
CA GLN A 45 -51.44 6.61 -16.92
C GLN A 45 -52.17 7.72 -17.69
N PHE A 46 -52.51 7.49 -18.96
CA PHE A 46 -53.23 8.45 -19.80
C PHE A 46 -54.70 8.09 -20.04
N GLU A 47 -55.15 6.88 -19.66
CA GLU A 47 -56.54 6.43 -19.81
C GLU A 47 -57.42 6.75 -18.58
N SER A 48 -56.86 7.22 -17.48
CA SER A 48 -57.60 7.41 -16.21
C SER A 48 -58.49 8.67 -16.15
N GLU A 49 -59.19 8.99 -17.23
CA GLU A 49 -60.28 9.98 -17.22
C GLU A 49 -61.67 9.35 -17.36
N LYS A 50 -61.77 8.02 -17.37
CA LYS A 50 -63.05 7.31 -17.28
C LYS A 50 -62.98 6.20 -16.23
N ASP A 51 -64.07 6.08 -15.48
CA ASP A 51 -64.42 5.01 -14.55
C ASP A 51 -63.97 5.19 -13.08
N LYS A 52 -64.75 5.99 -12.35
CA LYS A 52 -64.88 5.95 -10.88
C LYS A 52 -66.08 5.08 -10.49
N SER A 53 -65.81 3.91 -9.93
CA SER A 53 -66.74 3.03 -9.18
C SER A 53 -65.87 1.91 -8.61
N GLU A 54 -65.84 1.50 -7.34
CA GLU A 54 -66.75 1.59 -6.20
C GLU A 54 -65.88 1.18 -4.97
N MET A 55 -66.02 1.84 -3.82
CA MET A 55 -65.23 1.56 -2.60
C MET A 55 -65.91 0.48 -1.76
N ASP A 56 -65.27 -0.68 -1.61
CA ASP A 56 -65.69 -1.74 -0.71
C ASP A 56 -64.88 -1.70 0.61
N ALA A 57 -65.57 -1.83 1.75
CA ALA A 57 -65.04 -1.61 3.09
C ALA A 57 -64.24 -2.83 3.61
N VAL A 58 -62.98 -2.61 4.02
CA VAL A 58 -62.06 -3.66 4.51
C VAL A 58 -62.13 -3.76 6.05
N PRO A 59 -62.28 -4.97 6.64
CA PRO A 59 -62.31 -5.17 8.10
C PRO A 59 -60.97 -4.83 8.78
N GLU A 60 -61.08 -4.12 9.90
CA GLU A 60 -59.98 -3.60 10.71
C GLU A 60 -59.36 -4.68 11.61
N GLN A 61 -58.24 -5.27 11.18
CA GLN A 61 -57.10 -5.74 12.01
C GLN A 61 -56.06 -6.48 11.15
N GLN A 62 -55.35 -5.74 10.30
CA GLN A 62 -54.00 -6.13 9.89
C GLN A 62 -53.06 -5.03 10.36
N SER A 63 -52.20 -5.36 11.33
CA SER A 63 -51.10 -4.48 11.69
C SER A 63 -50.31 -4.17 10.43
N ARG A 64 -50.22 -2.88 10.09
CA ARG A 64 -49.55 -2.43 8.87
C ARG A 64 -48.12 -2.98 8.87
N PRO A 65 -47.62 -3.52 7.75
CA PRO A 65 -46.25 -4.02 7.68
C PRO A 65 -45.26 -2.91 8.03
N ILE A 66 -44.12 -3.32 8.59
CA ILE A 66 -43.08 -2.39 9.04
C ILE A 66 -42.76 -1.39 7.92
N GLY A 67 -42.82 -0.10 8.26
CA GLY A 67 -42.66 0.97 7.29
C GLY A 67 -41.33 0.87 6.54
N ARG A 68 -41.32 1.26 5.27
CA ARG A 68 -40.15 1.18 4.37
C ARG A 68 -38.85 1.68 5.01
N GLU A 69 -38.91 2.78 5.76
CA GLU A 69 -37.74 3.35 6.44
C GLU A 69 -37.26 2.52 7.64
N ALA A 70 -38.17 1.94 8.42
CA ALA A 70 -37.83 1.04 9.52
C ALA A 70 -37.28 -0.31 9.00
N ALA A 71 -37.85 -0.86 7.93
CA ALA A 71 -37.32 -2.05 7.26
C ALA A 71 -35.90 -1.82 6.70
N LYS A 72 -35.67 -0.62 6.13
CA LYS A 72 -34.37 -0.23 5.57
C LYS A 72 -33.34 0.03 6.67
N SER A 73 -33.73 0.63 7.80
CA SER A 73 -32.84 0.86 8.94
C SER A 73 -32.41 -0.44 9.61
N GLU A 74 -33.30 -1.43 9.79
CA GLU A 74 -32.92 -2.75 10.30
C GLU A 74 -31.96 -3.48 9.37
N ARG A 75 -32.25 -3.48 8.06
CA ARG A 75 -31.42 -4.14 7.04
C ARG A 75 -30.02 -3.51 6.96
N ASN A 76 -29.93 -2.18 6.99
CA ASN A 76 -28.66 -1.48 6.88
C ASN A 76 -27.89 -1.45 8.21
N GLY A 77 -28.59 -1.40 9.36
CA GLY A 77 -27.97 -1.31 10.68
C GLY A 77 -27.21 -2.58 11.09
N LYS A 78 -27.73 -3.77 10.78
CA LYS A 78 -27.06 -5.04 11.10
C LYS A 78 -25.81 -5.26 10.23
N ARG A 79 -25.95 -5.13 8.91
CA ARG A 79 -24.83 -5.33 7.96
C ARG A 79 -23.70 -4.32 8.14
N LYS A 80 -24.02 -3.06 8.50
CA LYS A 80 -23.00 -2.02 8.71
C LYS A 80 -22.16 -2.29 9.97
N LYS A 81 -22.76 -2.78 11.06
CA LYS A 81 -22.02 -3.11 12.30
C LYS A 81 -21.10 -4.31 12.11
N GLU A 82 -21.58 -5.36 11.44
CA GLU A 82 -20.81 -6.57 11.16
C GLU A 82 -19.59 -6.28 10.26
N ASN A 83 -19.79 -5.56 9.14
CA ASN A 83 -18.69 -5.13 8.26
C ASN A 83 -17.67 -4.23 8.97
N VAL A 84 -18.12 -3.34 9.86
CA VAL A 84 -17.20 -2.48 10.62
C VAL A 84 -16.36 -3.31 11.59
N MET A 85 -16.95 -4.31 12.26
CA MET A 85 -16.22 -5.17 13.19
C MET A 85 -15.22 -6.07 12.46
N GLU A 86 -15.60 -6.66 11.33
CA GLU A 86 -14.69 -7.44 10.48
C GLU A 86 -13.54 -6.58 9.93
N GLY A 87 -13.83 -5.34 9.50
CA GLY A 87 -12.81 -4.39 9.07
C GLY A 87 -11.83 -3.98 10.18
N ILE A 88 -12.30 -3.84 11.42
CA ILE A 88 -11.44 -3.55 12.58
C ILE A 88 -10.51 -4.73 12.88
N VAL A 89 -11.01 -5.97 12.82
CA VAL A 89 -10.20 -7.18 13.05
C VAL A 89 -9.12 -7.31 11.97
N LEU A 90 -9.49 -7.19 10.69
CA LEU A 90 -8.55 -7.22 9.56
C LEU A 90 -7.48 -6.14 9.66
N LEU A 91 -7.86 -4.93 10.08
CA LEU A 91 -6.91 -3.83 10.28
C LEU A 91 -5.95 -4.13 11.42
N GLY A 92 -6.45 -4.67 12.54
CA GLY A 92 -5.62 -5.10 13.68
C GLY A 92 -4.57 -6.12 13.27
N ASP A 93 -4.97 -7.16 12.54
CA ASP A 93 -4.07 -8.19 12.01
C ASP A 93 -2.99 -7.61 11.10
N ASN A 94 -3.37 -6.67 10.23
CA ASN A 94 -2.44 -6.00 9.32
C ASN A 94 -1.44 -5.11 10.07
N VAL A 95 -1.89 -4.36 11.08
CA VAL A 95 -1.02 -3.55 11.94
C VAL A 95 -0.04 -4.44 12.68
N GLN A 96 -0.50 -5.57 13.23
CA GLN A 96 0.36 -6.49 13.96
C GLN A 96 1.41 -7.16 13.06
N LYS A 97 1.05 -7.49 11.82
CA LYS A 97 2.03 -7.94 10.80
C LYS A 97 3.08 -6.87 10.50
N ILE A 98 2.67 -5.61 10.35
CA ILE A 98 3.61 -4.50 10.09
C ILE A 98 4.59 -4.32 11.26
N ILE A 99 4.09 -4.34 12.49
CA ILE A 99 4.92 -4.26 13.70
C ILE A 99 5.95 -5.39 13.72
N LYS A 100 5.50 -6.63 13.47
CA LYS A 100 6.38 -7.80 13.44
C LYS A 100 7.47 -7.67 12.38
N VAL A 101 7.11 -7.30 11.15
CA VAL A 101 8.08 -7.08 10.05
C VAL A 101 9.08 -5.98 10.39
N HIS A 102 8.63 -4.91 11.05
CA HIS A 102 9.52 -3.83 11.45
C HIS A 102 10.52 -4.28 12.52
N GLU A 103 10.05 -5.05 13.51
CA GLU A 103 10.91 -5.58 14.56
C GLU A 103 11.92 -6.59 14.03
N ASP A 104 11.48 -7.52 13.18
CA ASP A 104 12.37 -8.50 12.54
C ASP A 104 13.47 -7.77 11.72
N ARG A 105 13.08 -6.76 10.93
CA ARG A 105 14.04 -5.93 10.18
C ARG A 105 14.99 -5.13 11.07
N ARG A 106 14.53 -4.66 12.24
CA ARG A 106 15.36 -3.94 13.20
C ARG A 106 16.44 -4.87 13.76
N VAL A 107 16.04 -6.05 14.21
CA VAL A 107 16.94 -7.08 14.73
C VAL A 107 17.95 -7.53 13.67
N ASP A 108 17.52 -7.75 12.42
CA ASP A 108 18.42 -8.13 11.33
C ASP A 108 19.46 -7.07 11.02
N ARG A 109 19.07 -5.78 11.05
CA ARG A 109 20.01 -4.66 10.88
C ARG A 109 21.00 -4.58 12.03
N GLU A 110 20.54 -4.72 13.26
CA GLU A 110 21.41 -4.72 14.45
C GLU A 110 22.46 -5.84 14.36
N LYS A 111 22.03 -7.08 14.05
CA LYS A 111 22.94 -8.22 13.84
C LYS A 111 23.95 -7.99 12.71
N ALA A 112 23.51 -7.41 11.59
CA ALA A 112 24.41 -7.09 10.48
C ALA A 112 25.46 -6.04 10.89
N THR A 113 25.07 -5.00 11.62
CA THR A 113 26.01 -4.00 12.12
C THR A 113 26.99 -4.57 13.13
N GLU A 114 26.53 -5.44 14.03
CA GLU A 114 27.38 -6.10 15.01
C GLU A 114 28.41 -7.02 14.32
N ALA A 115 27.98 -7.85 13.37
CA ALA A 115 28.88 -8.68 12.58
C ALA A 115 29.92 -7.86 11.83
N GLN A 116 29.53 -6.71 11.25
CA GLN A 116 30.45 -5.81 10.57
C GLN A 116 31.51 -5.24 11.52
N ILE A 117 31.12 -4.85 12.74
CA ILE A 117 32.06 -4.37 13.78
C ILE A 117 33.03 -5.49 14.17
N GLN A 118 32.53 -6.71 14.38
CA GLN A 118 33.38 -7.86 14.71
C GLN A 118 34.41 -8.14 13.61
N ILE A 119 33.98 -8.16 12.33
CA ILE A 119 34.88 -8.34 11.18
C ILE A 119 35.92 -7.21 11.11
N SER A 120 35.50 -5.96 11.30
CA SER A 120 36.41 -4.81 11.29
C SER A 120 37.45 -4.90 12.41
N ASN A 121 37.05 -5.32 13.60
CA ASN A 121 37.96 -5.49 14.73
C ASN A 121 38.93 -6.66 14.48
N ALA A 122 38.42 -7.80 13.99
CA ALA A 122 39.23 -8.98 13.68
C ALA A 122 40.26 -8.68 12.58
N THR A 123 39.88 -7.95 11.52
CA THR A 123 40.81 -7.56 10.46
C THR A 123 41.88 -6.59 10.96
N LEU A 124 41.52 -5.65 11.84
CA LEU A 124 42.48 -4.75 12.48
C LEU A 124 43.47 -5.49 13.37
N LEU A 125 43.00 -6.45 14.17
CA LEU A 125 43.85 -7.30 15.01
C LEU A 125 44.79 -8.15 14.14
N ALA A 126 44.27 -8.83 13.12
CA ALA A 126 45.07 -9.62 12.19
C ALA A 126 46.14 -8.77 11.47
N ALA A 127 45.83 -7.52 11.11
CA ALA A 127 46.80 -6.61 10.51
C ALA A 127 47.92 -6.19 11.50
N LYS A 128 47.57 -6.00 12.78
CA LYS A 128 48.56 -5.73 13.84
C LYS A 128 49.46 -6.95 14.08
N GLU A 129 48.87 -8.13 14.24
CA GLU A 129 49.61 -9.39 14.42
C GLU A 129 50.50 -9.68 13.21
N GLN A 130 50.03 -9.46 11.98
CA GLN A 130 50.84 -9.64 10.78
C GLN A 130 52.03 -8.67 10.74
N LYS A 131 51.82 -7.40 11.15
CA LYS A 131 52.90 -6.42 11.25
C LYS A 131 53.93 -6.87 12.30
N GLU A 132 53.46 -7.38 13.43
CA GLU A 132 54.31 -7.88 14.52
C GLU A 132 55.10 -9.12 14.11
N ALA A 133 54.45 -10.12 13.48
CA ALA A 133 55.11 -11.31 12.94
C ALA A 133 56.24 -10.93 11.96
N LYS A 134 55.99 -9.98 11.05
CA LYS A 134 57.03 -9.47 10.14
C LYS A 134 58.17 -8.77 10.88
N MET A 135 57.90 -8.08 11.99
CA MET A 135 58.97 -7.50 12.81
C MET A 135 59.81 -8.59 13.48
N PHE A 136 59.19 -9.66 13.98
CA PHE A 136 59.90 -10.83 14.51
C PHE A 136 60.74 -11.54 13.45
N ASP A 137 60.23 -11.70 12.22
CA ASP A 137 60.99 -12.29 11.12
C ASP A 137 62.26 -11.47 10.81
N VAL A 138 62.14 -10.15 10.74
CA VAL A 138 63.28 -9.24 10.54
C VAL A 138 64.25 -9.29 11.72
N TYR A 139 63.75 -9.34 12.95
CA TYR A 139 64.55 -9.45 14.16
C TYR A 139 65.38 -10.74 14.18
N ASN A 140 64.73 -11.89 13.92
CA ASN A 140 65.39 -13.20 13.81
C ASN A 140 66.45 -13.18 12.69
N THR A 141 66.13 -12.58 11.55
CA THR A 141 67.07 -12.43 10.43
C THR A 141 68.30 -11.62 10.85
N LEU A 142 68.12 -10.50 11.57
CA LEU A 142 69.24 -9.69 12.05
C LEU A 142 70.10 -10.44 13.07
N LEU A 143 69.48 -11.13 14.04
CA LEU A 143 70.20 -11.93 15.03
C LEU A 143 71.03 -13.05 14.40
N SER A 144 70.52 -13.68 13.34
CA SER A 144 71.19 -14.79 12.65
C SER A 144 72.27 -14.38 11.65
N LYS A 145 72.39 -13.07 11.35
CA LYS A 145 73.32 -12.57 10.33
C LYS A 145 74.75 -12.60 10.86
N ASP A 146 75.66 -13.18 10.07
CA ASP A 146 77.10 -13.14 10.38
C ASP A 146 77.62 -11.69 10.34
N THR A 147 78.24 -11.27 11.45
CA THR A 147 78.79 -9.92 11.67
C THR A 147 80.32 -9.89 11.61
N SER A 148 80.99 -11.03 11.42
CA SER A 148 82.46 -11.15 11.47
C SER A 148 83.20 -10.24 10.47
N ASN A 149 82.58 -9.94 9.33
CA ASN A 149 83.14 -9.11 8.27
C ASN A 149 82.61 -7.66 8.25
N MET A 150 81.82 -7.24 9.25
CA MET A 150 81.30 -5.88 9.32
C MET A 150 82.36 -4.90 9.84
N SER A 151 82.42 -3.68 9.30
CA SER A 151 83.22 -2.60 9.89
C SER A 151 82.63 -2.16 11.23
N GLU A 152 83.41 -1.44 12.04
CA GLU A 152 82.96 -0.96 13.35
C GLU A 152 81.67 -0.11 13.28
N ASP A 153 81.59 0.79 12.29
CA ASP A 153 80.40 1.60 12.04
C ASP A 153 79.18 0.76 11.64
N GLN A 154 79.39 -0.26 10.81
CA GLN A 154 78.33 -1.17 10.37
C GLN A 154 77.82 -2.02 11.54
N MET A 155 78.74 -2.53 12.38
CA MET A 155 78.40 -3.31 13.57
C MET A 155 77.64 -2.44 14.59
N ALA A 156 78.07 -1.21 14.82
CA ALA A 156 77.36 -0.26 15.68
C ALA A 156 75.95 0.04 15.15
N SER A 157 75.80 0.19 13.83
CA SER A 157 74.49 0.37 13.19
C SER A 157 73.59 -0.87 13.33
N HIS A 158 74.16 -2.06 13.15
CA HIS A 158 73.46 -3.33 13.30
C HIS A 158 72.94 -3.53 14.73
N GLN A 159 73.79 -3.32 15.74
CA GLN A 159 73.38 -3.38 17.15
C GLN A 159 72.30 -2.34 17.49
N ARG A 160 72.41 -1.11 16.96
CA ARG A 160 71.35 -0.08 17.12
C ARG A 160 70.02 -0.52 16.50
N ALA A 161 70.05 -1.19 15.34
CA ALA A 161 68.84 -1.68 14.69
C ALA A 161 68.17 -2.80 15.51
N ILE A 162 68.96 -3.75 16.04
CA ILE A 162 68.48 -4.81 16.93
C ILE A 162 67.80 -4.21 18.17
N ARG A 163 68.47 -3.31 18.89
CA ARG A 163 67.90 -2.67 20.10
C ARG A 163 66.60 -1.93 19.82
N LYS A 164 66.53 -1.17 18.72
CA LYS A 164 65.30 -0.47 18.32
C LYS A 164 64.14 -1.41 18.00
N LEU A 165 64.42 -2.61 17.50
CA LEU A 165 63.40 -3.63 17.24
C LEU A 165 62.98 -4.31 18.55
N GLU A 166 63.93 -4.62 19.44
CA GLU A 166 63.64 -5.16 20.77
C GLU A 166 62.73 -4.23 21.57
N GLU A 167 63.04 -2.93 21.60
CA GLU A 167 62.20 -1.91 22.23
C GLU A 167 60.77 -1.87 21.67
N LYS A 168 60.57 -2.22 20.39
CA LYS A 168 59.24 -2.23 19.77
C LYS A 168 58.49 -3.55 19.92
N LEU A 169 59.21 -4.66 20.01
CA LEU A 169 58.65 -6.01 20.12
C LEU A 169 58.34 -6.39 21.57
N PHE A 170 59.10 -5.86 22.53
CA PHE A 170 59.03 -6.22 23.95
C PHE A 170 58.67 -5.03 24.86
N ALA A 171 58.18 -3.92 24.29
CA ALA A 171 57.56 -2.88 25.11
C ALA A 171 56.15 -3.34 25.51
N ASP A 172 55.97 -3.61 26.81
CA ASP A 172 54.67 -3.82 27.46
C ASP A 172 53.77 -2.57 27.38
#